data_AF-A0A7Z9ICC3-F1
#
_entry.id   AF-A0A7Z9ICC3-F1
#
_cell.length_a   1.000
_cell.length_b   1.000
_cell.length_c   1.000
_cell.angle_alpha   90.00
_cell.angle_beta   90.00
_cell.angle_gamma   90.00
#
_symmetry.space_group_name_H-M   'P 1'
#
loop_
_entity.id
_entity.type
_entity.pdbx_description
1 polymer ?
#
loop_
_entity_poly.entity_id
_entity_poly.type
_entity_poly.pdbx_seq_one_letter_code
_entity_poly.pdbx_strand_id
1 'polypeptide(L)'
;MLRTKKSKTISAAVAMCLLFLAGGYWCIAEKPPVSAAGDQNVAAVVVAVKEGVAEQLVDIGNRHSGQDWPIFLGPTGDSKSTETGIKKNWRSSPLQQLWKLELGTSYGIGTISQGRYFQFDRHGDKCFVLCLNAESGKLIWKFTYPTDYQDLYGYNNGPRCSPVVDGNRVYVYGVAGHLYCLNATTGKKIWHVDTVKQYGVIQNFFGVGSTPVVDRDLLICMVGGSPVASQSIPPGQLDLVKSNGTAVVALNKHTGKQQYKFGNDLASYASPKLATIEGRRWCFVFARKGLIGFEPQSGIMDFQYPWQAPSLEAVNASTPVVVGTQVLISETYGPGSSLLRAKKGGAEVVWKDSPKSRNKSMQAHWNTPIYVDGYLYGCSGRHTRDAELRCIEWKTGKVQWSVEGLTRTSLTFVDGHFICQGEYGHVFLMKANPQKFEPIAGDIAVVGQQGEYELPFETSFDLGYPCWAAPVVSQGLLYLRGDKSIVCLELIPTK
;
A
#
# COMPACT_ATOMS: atom_id res chain seq x y z
N MET A 1 82.90 5.01 36.93
CA MET A 1 82.27 5.33 35.62
C MET A 1 81.07 4.39 35.43
N LEU A 2 79.89 5.00 35.19
CA LEU A 2 78.67 4.49 34.49
C LEU A 2 78.14 3.10 34.90
N ARG A 3 77.07 2.93 35.69
CA ARG A 3 75.66 3.36 35.54
C ARG A 3 75.05 2.93 34.20
N THR A 4 74.01 2.10 34.23
CA THR A 4 72.66 2.52 33.83
C THR A 4 71.59 1.49 34.23
N LYS A 5 70.54 2.02 34.87
CA LYS A 5 69.25 1.41 35.17
C LYS A 5 68.37 1.48 33.92
N LYS A 6 67.51 0.48 33.68
CA LYS A 6 66.30 0.64 32.87
C LYS A 6 65.06 0.54 33.76
N SER A 7 64.12 1.45 33.55
CA SER A 7 62.90 1.65 34.32
C SER A 7 61.73 0.82 33.80
N LYS A 8 60.75 0.67 34.69
CA LYS A 8 59.45 -0.01 34.60
C LYS A 8 58.42 0.76 33.75
N THR A 9 57.49 0.04 33.11
CA THR A 9 56.01 0.32 33.04
C THR A 9 55.32 -0.91 32.41
N ILE A 10 54.63 -1.76 33.17
CA ILE A 10 53.15 -1.87 33.36
C ILE A 10 52.36 -2.08 32.05
N SER A 11 51.81 -3.28 31.84
CA SER A 11 50.37 -3.53 32.02
C SER A 11 50.04 -5.03 32.01
N ALA A 12 49.01 -5.38 32.77
CA ALA A 12 48.70 -6.68 33.33
C ALA A 12 47.94 -7.63 32.38
N ALA A 13 47.98 -8.91 32.74
CA ALA A 13 47.62 -10.09 31.97
C ALA A 13 46.43 -10.85 32.60
N VAL A 14 45.70 -11.61 31.76
CA VAL A 14 45.23 -13.01 31.97
C VAL A 14 44.29 -13.26 33.18
N ALA A 15 42.98 -13.49 32.99
CA ALA A 15 42.27 -14.75 32.63
C ALA A 15 42.36 -15.90 33.67
N MET A 16 41.22 -16.33 34.25
CA MET A 16 40.79 -17.75 34.37
C MET A 16 39.52 -17.96 35.23
N CYS A 17 38.59 -18.74 34.65
CA CYS A 17 37.91 -19.93 35.19
C CYS A 17 36.98 -19.94 36.43
N LEU A 18 35.82 -20.59 36.16
CA LEU A 18 35.09 -21.63 36.94
C LEU A 18 33.81 -21.24 37.71
N LEU A 19 32.75 -21.96 37.32
CA LEU A 19 31.43 -22.14 37.95
C LEU A 19 31.52 -22.87 39.29
N PHE A 20 30.66 -22.53 40.27
CA PHE A 20 29.54 -23.37 40.76
C PHE A 20 28.87 -22.77 42.02
N LEU A 21 27.52 -22.72 41.95
CA LEU A 21 26.48 -22.91 42.99
C LEU A 21 26.34 -22.03 44.25
N ALA A 22 25.06 -21.66 44.42
CA ALA A 22 24.26 -21.58 45.66
C ALA A 22 24.17 -20.25 46.43
N GLY A 23 22.97 -19.66 46.37
CA GLY A 23 22.20 -19.26 47.55
C GLY A 23 22.54 -17.92 48.20
N GLY A 24 21.58 -16.99 48.18
CA GLY A 24 21.57 -15.85 49.11
C GLY A 24 20.95 -14.59 48.54
N TYR A 25 19.71 -14.34 48.97
CA TYR A 25 18.93 -13.12 48.79
C TYR A 25 19.74 -11.83 48.97
N TRP A 26 19.45 -10.80 48.17
CA TRP A 26 19.22 -9.43 48.66
C TRP A 26 18.42 -8.61 47.64
N CYS A 27 17.55 -7.76 48.19
CA CYS A 27 16.40 -7.10 47.58
C CYS A 27 16.74 -6.03 46.54
N ILE A 28 15.94 -5.96 45.47
CA ILE A 28 15.60 -4.70 44.80
C ILE A 28 14.08 -4.65 44.66
N ALA A 29 13.49 -3.56 45.15
CA ALA A 29 12.07 -3.34 45.31
C ALA A 29 11.31 -3.30 43.96
N GLU A 30 10.36 -4.21 43.80
CA GLU A 30 9.30 -4.11 42.79
C GLU A 30 8.28 -3.05 43.24
N LYS A 31 7.96 -2.10 42.35
CA LYS A 31 6.75 -1.27 42.51
C LYS A 31 5.53 -2.15 42.21
N PRO A 32 4.43 -2.01 42.97
CA PRO A 32 3.26 -2.87 42.83
C PRO A 32 2.55 -2.68 41.49
N PRO A 33 1.85 -3.72 40.99
CA PRO A 33 1.08 -3.63 39.76
C PRO A 33 -0.08 -2.65 39.94
N VAL A 34 -0.20 -1.70 39.00
CA VAL A 34 -1.38 -0.84 38.90
C VAL A 34 -2.55 -1.73 38.53
N SER A 35 -3.51 -1.85 39.45
CA SER A 35 -4.76 -2.57 39.27
C SER A 35 -5.54 -2.02 38.09
N ALA A 36 -6.06 -2.91 37.24
CA ALA A 36 -7.05 -2.61 36.23
C ALA A 36 -8.27 -1.93 36.86
N ALA A 37 -8.43 -0.64 36.57
CA ALA A 37 -9.61 0.13 36.92
C ALA A 37 -10.54 0.19 35.69
N GLY A 38 -11.64 -0.56 35.78
CA GLY A 38 -12.95 -0.18 35.25
C GLY A 38 -13.09 0.02 33.75
N ASP A 39 -13.37 -1.06 33.03
CA ASP A 39 -14.20 -1.01 31.83
C ASP A 39 -15.59 -0.45 32.21
N GLN A 40 -15.83 0.83 31.94
CA GLN A 40 -17.19 1.37 31.90
C GLN A 40 -17.38 2.34 30.72
N ASN A 41 -18.41 2.03 29.93
CA ASN A 41 -19.09 2.86 28.93
C ASN A 41 -18.48 2.98 27.53
N VAL A 42 -18.34 1.84 26.84
CA VAL A 42 -18.63 1.81 25.39
C VAL A 42 -20.14 1.57 25.24
N ALA A 43 -20.92 2.64 25.11
CA ALA A 43 -22.32 2.51 24.71
C ALA A 43 -22.35 1.95 23.28
N ALA A 44 -22.57 0.65 23.16
CA ALA A 44 -22.78 -0.01 21.89
C ALA A 44 -24.09 0.53 21.30
N VAL A 45 -23.99 1.45 20.33
CA VAL A 45 -25.11 1.77 19.45
C VAL A 45 -25.26 0.59 18.50
N VAL A 46 -25.88 -0.48 18.97
CA VAL A 46 -26.34 -1.58 18.12
C VAL A 46 -27.58 -1.06 17.41
N VAL A 47 -27.40 -0.53 16.20
CA VAL A 47 -28.53 -0.34 15.30
C VAL A 47 -29.09 -1.74 15.01
N ALA A 48 -30.32 -2.00 15.44
CA ALA A 48 -31.01 -3.25 15.17
C ALA A 48 -31.29 -3.37 13.66
N VAL A 49 -30.38 -4.01 12.95
CA VAL A 49 -30.57 -4.37 11.54
C VAL A 49 -31.29 -5.72 11.51
N LYS A 50 -32.49 -5.75 10.91
CA LYS A 50 -33.26 -6.99 10.67
C LYS A 50 -32.36 -8.06 10.05
N GLU A 51 -32.47 -9.30 10.52
CA GLU A 51 -31.73 -10.45 9.99
C GLU A 51 -32.16 -10.78 8.55
N GLY A 52 -31.49 -10.09 7.64
CA GLY A 52 -31.35 -10.38 6.22
C GLY A 52 -30.09 -9.64 5.79
N VAL A 53 -29.18 -10.28 5.05
CA VAL A 53 -28.01 -9.57 4.52
C VAL A 53 -28.53 -8.62 3.46
N ALA A 54 -28.83 -7.37 3.84
CA ALA A 54 -29.09 -6.32 2.87
C ALA A 54 -27.91 -6.32 1.89
N GLU A 55 -28.19 -6.49 0.59
CA GLU A 55 -27.11 -6.57 -0.42
C GLU A 55 -26.37 -5.25 -0.55
N GLN A 56 -27.07 -4.14 -0.27
CA GLN A 56 -26.55 -2.78 -0.33
C GLN A 56 -26.19 -2.27 1.06
N LEU A 57 -25.11 -1.49 1.12
CA LEU A 57 -24.67 -0.79 2.31
C LEU A 57 -25.45 0.52 2.43
N VAL A 58 -26.10 0.76 3.56
CA VAL A 58 -26.86 1.99 3.82
C VAL A 58 -25.91 3.15 4.10
N ASP A 59 -26.10 4.29 3.43
CA ASP A 59 -25.35 5.52 3.72
C ASP A 59 -25.63 6.02 5.14
N ILE A 60 -24.55 6.30 5.88
CA ILE A 60 -24.60 6.89 7.23
C ILE A 60 -23.85 8.21 7.30
N GLY A 61 -23.36 8.72 6.16
CA GLY A 61 -22.71 10.02 6.06
C GLY A 61 -23.72 11.16 6.06
N ASN A 62 -23.26 12.33 6.43
CA ASN A 62 -23.93 13.61 6.22
C ASN A 62 -23.36 14.35 5.00
N ARG A 63 -22.17 13.96 4.52
CA ARG A 63 -21.52 14.51 3.32
C ARG A 63 -21.94 13.73 2.07
N HIS A 64 -22.98 14.19 1.38
CA HIS A 64 -23.48 13.52 0.17
C HIS A 64 -22.88 14.05 -1.15
N SER A 65 -22.05 15.09 -1.11
CA SER A 65 -21.32 15.59 -2.27
C SER A 65 -19.96 14.92 -2.42
N GLY A 66 -19.62 14.48 -3.62
CA GLY A 66 -18.34 13.83 -3.92
C GLY A 66 -18.54 12.34 -4.21
N GLN A 67 -17.50 11.54 -3.98
CA GLN A 67 -17.55 10.10 -4.29
C GLN A 67 -16.93 9.25 -3.18
N ASP A 68 -17.42 8.02 -3.08
CA ASP A 68 -16.82 6.97 -2.27
C ASP A 68 -15.44 6.58 -2.81
N TRP A 69 -14.63 5.98 -1.95
CA TRP A 69 -13.30 5.45 -2.29
C TRP A 69 -13.20 3.97 -1.88
N PRO A 70 -14.00 3.09 -2.49
CA PRO A 70 -14.26 1.75 -1.95
C PRO A 70 -13.10 0.76 -2.16
N ILE A 71 -12.13 1.10 -3.01
CA ILE A 71 -11.03 0.23 -3.40
C ILE A 71 -9.68 0.97 -3.37
N PHE A 72 -8.59 0.21 -3.45
CA PHE A 72 -7.23 0.76 -3.52
C PHE A 72 -7.08 1.79 -4.65
N LEU A 73 -6.52 2.95 -4.35
CA LEU A 73 -6.35 4.10 -5.27
C LEU A 73 -7.66 4.64 -5.89
N GLY A 74 -8.80 4.42 -5.25
CA GLY A 74 -10.03 5.16 -5.53
C GLY A 74 -11.00 4.42 -6.41
N PRO A 75 -12.17 5.03 -6.69
CA PRO A 75 -13.27 4.33 -7.38
C PRO A 75 -12.86 3.79 -8.76
N THR A 76 -11.85 4.40 -9.38
CA THR A 76 -11.27 3.99 -10.67
C THR A 76 -9.93 3.27 -10.52
N GLY A 77 -9.35 3.19 -9.31
CA GLY A 77 -8.06 2.54 -9.03
C GLY A 77 -6.86 3.22 -9.70
N ASP A 78 -6.89 4.54 -9.86
CA ASP A 78 -5.85 5.34 -10.54
C ASP A 78 -5.40 6.58 -9.73
N SER A 79 -5.78 6.63 -8.45
CA SER A 79 -5.46 7.68 -7.48
C SER A 79 -6.00 9.06 -7.88
N LYS A 80 -7.21 9.10 -8.44
CA LYS A 80 -7.88 10.32 -8.89
C LYS A 80 -9.22 10.51 -8.18
N SER A 81 -9.46 11.75 -7.74
CA SER A 81 -10.77 12.23 -7.34
C SER A 81 -11.35 13.16 -8.39
N THR A 82 -12.65 13.02 -8.69
CA THR A 82 -13.39 13.96 -9.55
C THR A 82 -13.94 15.15 -8.77
N GLU A 83 -13.71 15.20 -7.47
CA GLU A 83 -14.19 16.29 -6.61
C GLU A 83 -13.50 17.62 -6.94
N THR A 84 -14.20 18.72 -6.69
CA THR A 84 -13.77 20.09 -7.02
C THR A 84 -14.01 21.03 -5.86
N GLY A 85 -13.27 22.15 -5.80
CA GLY A 85 -13.44 23.15 -4.74
C GLY A 85 -12.56 22.89 -3.52
N ILE A 86 -11.44 22.20 -3.71
CA ILE A 86 -10.45 21.96 -2.64
C ILE A 86 -9.89 23.29 -2.11
N LYS A 87 -9.57 23.35 -0.82
CA LYS A 87 -8.75 24.44 -0.26
C LYS A 87 -7.38 24.43 -0.93
N LYS A 88 -6.98 25.55 -1.55
CA LYS A 88 -5.70 25.70 -2.29
C LYS A 88 -4.65 26.53 -1.56
N ASN A 89 -5.04 27.28 -0.52
CA ASN A 89 -4.12 28.12 0.26
C ASN A 89 -4.08 27.63 1.70
N TRP A 90 -3.29 26.58 1.95
CA TRP A 90 -3.14 26.00 3.29
C TRP A 90 -2.35 26.89 4.25
N ARG A 91 -1.63 27.91 3.75
CA ARG A 91 -0.83 28.81 4.58
C ARG A 91 -1.71 29.80 5.34
N SER A 92 -2.65 30.45 4.66
CA SER A 92 -3.58 31.39 5.32
C SER A 92 -4.86 30.72 5.81
N SER A 93 -5.20 29.55 5.27
CA SER A 93 -6.35 28.75 5.70
C SER A 93 -5.93 27.28 5.84
N PRO A 94 -5.29 26.91 6.96
CA PRO A 94 -4.84 25.55 7.21
C PRO A 94 -5.98 24.53 7.09
N LEU A 95 -5.65 23.32 6.67
CA LEU A 95 -6.60 22.21 6.68
C LEU A 95 -6.96 21.88 8.14
N GLN A 96 -8.27 21.82 8.43
CA GLN A 96 -8.75 21.48 9.75
C GLN A 96 -8.67 19.98 9.96
N GLN A 97 -7.96 19.53 11.00
CA GLN A 97 -8.03 18.14 11.45
C GLN A 97 -9.37 17.89 12.14
N LEU A 98 -10.15 16.95 11.59
CA LEU A 98 -11.43 16.53 12.15
C LEU A 98 -11.26 15.44 13.21
N TRP A 99 -10.38 14.48 12.93
CA TRP A 99 -10.04 13.41 13.87
C TRP A 99 -8.68 12.78 13.54
N LYS A 100 -8.12 12.07 14.52
CA LYS A 100 -6.90 11.27 14.41
C LYS A 100 -7.16 9.89 15.01
N LEU A 101 -6.64 8.84 14.38
CA LEU A 101 -6.71 7.45 14.85
C LEU A 101 -5.30 6.88 14.95
N GLU A 102 -4.99 6.26 16.09
CA GLU A 102 -3.78 5.45 16.23
C GLU A 102 -3.92 4.14 15.47
N LEU A 103 -2.88 3.78 14.73
CA LEU A 103 -2.81 2.60 13.90
C LEU A 103 -1.79 1.62 14.45
N GLY A 104 -2.07 0.35 14.23
CA GLY A 104 -1.09 -0.71 14.29
C GLY A 104 -0.21 -0.73 13.03
N THR A 105 0.66 -1.72 12.96
CA THR A 105 1.51 -1.94 11.78
C THR A 105 0.67 -2.26 10.54
N SER A 106 0.90 -1.53 9.45
CA SER A 106 0.29 -1.77 8.14
C SER A 106 1.06 -1.00 7.05
N TYR A 107 0.80 -1.34 5.79
CA TYR A 107 1.05 -0.48 4.62
C TYR A 107 -0.23 -0.23 3.80
N GLY A 108 -1.34 -0.90 4.12
CA GLY A 108 -2.61 -0.74 3.41
C GLY A 108 -3.23 0.63 3.68
N ILE A 109 -3.66 1.31 2.63
CA ILE A 109 -4.49 2.52 2.74
C ILE A 109 -5.92 2.12 3.16
N GLY A 110 -6.63 3.00 3.87
CA GLY A 110 -8.04 2.79 4.15
C GLY A 110 -8.92 3.05 2.93
N THR A 111 -10.15 2.57 3.00
CA THR A 111 -11.18 2.76 1.98
C THR A 111 -12.45 3.30 2.58
N ILE A 112 -13.21 4.05 1.78
CA ILE A 112 -14.43 4.73 2.22
C ILE A 112 -15.59 4.22 1.39
N SER A 113 -16.69 3.86 2.06
CA SER A 113 -17.96 3.68 1.37
C SER A 113 -19.15 4.01 2.27
N GLN A 114 -20.11 4.76 1.74
CA GLN A 114 -21.42 5.01 2.36
C GLN A 114 -21.27 5.53 3.81
N GLY A 115 -20.43 6.55 3.99
CA GLY A 115 -20.16 7.18 5.30
C GLY A 115 -19.27 6.37 6.26
N ARG A 116 -18.66 5.28 5.80
CA ARG A 116 -17.77 4.42 6.61
C ARG A 116 -16.35 4.44 6.10
N TYR A 117 -15.39 4.56 7.01
CA TYR A 117 -13.97 4.38 6.77
C TYR A 117 -13.53 3.00 7.27
N PHE A 118 -12.92 2.20 6.40
CA PHE A 118 -12.41 0.87 6.69
C PHE A 118 -10.88 0.88 6.74
N GLN A 119 -10.30 0.37 7.83
CA GLN A 119 -8.85 0.23 8.01
C GLN A 119 -8.48 -1.23 8.26
N PHE A 120 -7.33 -1.63 7.74
CA PHE A 120 -6.73 -2.94 8.00
C PHE A 120 -5.31 -2.78 8.53
N ASP A 121 -5.07 -3.22 9.76
CA ASP A 121 -3.80 -3.06 10.46
C ASP A 121 -3.56 -4.21 11.46
N ARG A 122 -2.37 -4.26 12.05
CA ARG A 122 -1.97 -5.29 13.01
C ARG A 122 -1.50 -4.68 14.31
N HIS A 123 -2.04 -5.18 15.43
CA HIS A 123 -1.59 -4.87 16.78
C HIS A 123 -1.11 -6.16 17.44
N GLY A 124 0.18 -6.23 17.80
CA GLY A 124 0.76 -7.42 18.43
C GLY A 124 0.66 -8.68 17.55
N ASP A 125 -0.02 -9.69 18.04
CA ASP A 125 -0.23 -11.01 17.42
C ASP A 125 -1.57 -11.11 16.66
N LYS A 126 -2.24 -9.99 16.38
CA LYS A 126 -3.57 -9.95 15.76
C LYS A 126 -3.66 -8.92 14.66
N CYS A 127 -4.30 -9.32 13.57
CA CYS A 127 -4.80 -8.39 12.56
C CYS A 127 -6.18 -7.87 12.97
N PHE A 128 -6.48 -6.63 12.58
CA PHE A 128 -7.71 -5.91 12.90
C PHE A 128 -8.28 -5.29 11.64
N VAL A 129 -9.56 -5.51 11.39
CA VAL A 129 -10.34 -4.73 10.42
C VAL A 129 -11.24 -3.81 11.23
N LEU A 130 -11.03 -2.52 11.09
CA LEU A 130 -11.81 -1.48 11.77
C LEU A 130 -12.79 -0.87 10.78
N CYS A 131 -14.02 -0.64 11.23
CA CYS A 131 -14.97 0.21 10.53
C CYS A 131 -15.30 1.39 11.43
N LEU A 132 -15.09 2.59 10.93
CA LEU A 132 -15.33 3.83 11.63
C LEU A 132 -16.33 4.69 10.84
N ASN A 133 -17.05 5.59 11.51
CA ASN A 133 -17.77 6.64 10.82
C ASN A 133 -16.75 7.58 10.16
N ALA A 134 -16.89 7.82 8.85
CA ALA A 134 -15.89 8.50 8.04
C ALA A 134 -15.66 9.96 8.46
N GLU A 135 -16.70 10.63 8.96
CA GLU A 135 -16.66 12.05 9.34
C GLU A 135 -16.17 12.27 10.77
N SER A 136 -16.52 11.38 11.71
CA SER A 136 -16.24 11.56 13.14
C SER A 136 -15.10 10.68 13.67
N GLY A 137 -14.67 9.68 12.92
CA GLY A 137 -13.66 8.71 13.36
C GLY A 137 -14.15 7.78 14.48
N LYS A 138 -15.45 7.79 14.81
CA LYS A 138 -16.01 6.90 15.84
C LYS A 138 -16.05 5.47 15.35
N LEU A 139 -15.52 4.54 16.14
CA LEU A 139 -15.56 3.11 15.85
C LEU A 139 -17.01 2.62 15.80
N ILE A 140 -17.35 1.90 14.73
CA ILE A 140 -18.65 1.23 14.53
C ILE A 140 -18.52 -0.24 14.88
N TRP A 141 -17.54 -0.94 14.29
CA TRP A 141 -17.25 -2.33 14.60
C TRP A 141 -15.79 -2.65 14.37
N LYS A 142 -15.34 -3.76 14.96
CA LYS A 142 -13.99 -4.30 14.83
C LYS A 142 -14.04 -5.82 14.64
N PHE A 143 -13.36 -6.31 13.62
CA PHE A 143 -13.08 -7.73 13.41
C PHE A 143 -11.61 -8.01 13.68
N THR A 144 -11.28 -9.19 14.20
CA THR A 144 -9.89 -9.58 14.49
C THR A 144 -9.65 -11.06 14.25
N TYR A 145 -8.41 -11.40 13.88
CA TYR A 145 -7.92 -12.76 13.77
C TYR A 145 -6.42 -12.83 14.12
N PRO A 146 -5.92 -13.96 14.64
CA PRO A 146 -4.52 -14.10 15.03
C PRO A 146 -3.58 -14.16 13.82
N THR A 147 -2.35 -13.68 13.98
CA THR A 147 -1.26 -13.85 13.02
C THR A 147 0.08 -13.85 13.73
N ASP A 148 0.97 -14.74 13.29
CA ASP A 148 2.35 -14.87 13.71
C ASP A 148 3.34 -14.41 12.63
N TYR A 149 2.83 -13.87 11.51
CA TYR A 149 3.64 -13.53 10.35
C TYR A 149 4.82 -12.62 10.71
N GLN A 150 5.97 -12.88 10.11
CA GLN A 150 7.14 -12.02 10.19
C GLN A 150 7.69 -11.85 8.77
N ASP A 151 7.91 -10.60 8.34
CA ASP A 151 8.59 -10.38 7.07
C ASP A 151 10.08 -10.71 7.17
N LEU A 152 10.72 -10.94 6.01
CA LEU A 152 12.09 -11.44 5.97
C LEU A 152 13.13 -10.39 6.43
N TYR A 153 12.80 -9.10 6.34
CA TYR A 153 13.73 -7.99 6.57
C TYR A 153 13.45 -7.22 7.87
N GLY A 154 12.43 -7.61 8.63
CA GLY A 154 11.98 -6.94 9.85
C GLY A 154 11.36 -5.56 9.62
N TYR A 155 10.85 -5.24 8.43
CA TYR A 155 10.33 -3.89 8.14
C TYR A 155 8.96 -3.63 8.77
N ASN A 156 7.98 -4.48 8.48
CA ASN A 156 6.60 -4.35 8.93
C ASN A 156 5.83 -5.67 8.75
N ASN A 157 5.34 -6.21 9.86
CA ASN A 157 4.64 -7.49 9.90
C ASN A 157 3.12 -7.38 9.70
N GLY A 158 2.63 -6.20 9.32
CA GLY A 158 1.22 -5.90 9.14
C GLY A 158 0.70 -6.13 7.72
N PRO A 159 -0.62 -6.00 7.52
CA PRO A 159 -1.22 -6.08 6.20
C PRO A 159 -0.68 -5.05 5.20
N ARG A 160 -0.69 -5.43 3.93
CA ARG A 160 -0.28 -4.56 2.81
C ARG A 160 -1.44 -4.21 1.88
N CYS A 161 -2.45 -5.07 1.80
CA CYS A 161 -3.65 -4.84 1.01
C CYS A 161 -4.58 -3.85 1.71
N SER A 162 -5.29 -3.07 0.90
CA SER A 162 -6.41 -2.25 1.37
C SER A 162 -7.69 -3.06 1.48
N PRO A 163 -8.63 -2.69 2.38
CA PRO A 163 -9.97 -3.24 2.34
C PRO A 163 -10.66 -2.89 1.01
N VAL A 164 -11.41 -3.83 0.44
CA VAL A 164 -12.19 -3.64 -0.80
C VAL A 164 -13.65 -3.72 -0.43
N VAL A 165 -14.43 -2.70 -0.73
CA VAL A 165 -15.87 -2.64 -0.43
C VAL A 165 -16.69 -2.81 -1.70
N ASP A 166 -17.67 -3.73 -1.69
CA ASP A 166 -18.63 -3.93 -2.78
C ASP A 166 -19.99 -4.31 -2.18
N GLY A 167 -20.99 -3.43 -2.36
CA GLY A 167 -22.26 -3.52 -1.65
C GLY A 167 -22.05 -3.60 -0.13
N ASN A 168 -22.78 -4.48 0.55
CA ASN A 168 -22.64 -4.71 2.00
C ASN A 168 -21.52 -5.70 2.37
N ARG A 169 -20.45 -5.77 1.59
CA ARG A 169 -19.31 -6.67 1.84
C ARG A 169 -18.00 -5.89 1.84
N VAL A 170 -17.13 -6.25 2.78
CA VAL A 170 -15.73 -5.80 2.79
C VAL A 170 -14.82 -7.02 2.71
N TYR A 171 -13.88 -6.97 1.78
CA TYR A 171 -12.88 -8.00 1.55
C TYR A 171 -11.52 -7.51 2.03
N VAL A 172 -10.81 -8.34 2.80
CA VAL A 172 -9.46 -8.04 3.26
C VAL A 172 -8.54 -9.23 3.00
N TYR A 173 -7.34 -8.95 2.49
CA TYR A 173 -6.35 -9.98 2.20
C TYR A 173 -5.08 -9.76 3.04
N GLY A 174 -4.96 -10.54 4.10
CA GLY A 174 -3.87 -10.44 5.08
C GLY A 174 -2.53 -10.91 4.53
N VAL A 175 -1.46 -10.36 5.09
CA VAL A 175 -0.07 -10.63 4.68
C VAL A 175 0.32 -12.11 4.76
N ALA A 176 -0.32 -12.88 5.65
CA ALA A 176 -0.16 -14.33 5.80
C ALA A 176 -1.05 -15.17 4.87
N GLY A 177 -1.76 -14.57 3.91
CA GLY A 177 -2.62 -15.28 2.98
C GLY A 177 -4.04 -15.59 3.50
N HIS A 178 -4.48 -14.94 4.56
CA HIS A 178 -5.88 -15.03 4.98
C HIS A 178 -6.75 -14.02 4.22
N LEU A 179 -7.67 -14.52 3.39
CA LEU A 179 -8.65 -13.72 2.67
C LEU A 179 -10.01 -13.84 3.34
N TYR A 180 -10.54 -12.74 3.85
CA TYR A 180 -11.84 -12.69 4.50
C TYR A 180 -12.84 -11.87 3.69
N CYS A 181 -14.11 -12.29 3.74
CA CYS A 181 -15.24 -11.44 3.45
C CYS A 181 -16.03 -11.22 4.73
N LEU A 182 -16.28 -9.96 5.06
CA LEU A 182 -17.06 -9.54 6.21
C LEU A 182 -18.30 -8.78 5.75
N ASN A 183 -19.35 -8.83 6.54
CA ASN A 183 -20.49 -7.94 6.40
C ASN A 183 -20.04 -6.50 6.70
N ALA A 184 -20.20 -5.58 5.75
CA ALA A 184 -19.71 -4.21 5.90
C ALA A 184 -20.47 -3.40 6.97
N THR A 185 -21.72 -3.77 7.26
CA THR A 185 -22.53 -3.14 8.31
C THR A 185 -22.13 -3.61 9.71
N THR A 186 -21.85 -4.91 9.89
CA THR A 186 -21.72 -5.51 11.23
C THR A 186 -20.34 -6.06 11.55
N GLY A 187 -19.42 -6.15 10.58
CA GLY A 187 -18.11 -6.77 10.73
C GLY A 187 -18.13 -8.30 10.88
N LYS A 188 -19.31 -8.94 10.79
CA LYS A 188 -19.43 -10.39 10.93
C LYS A 188 -18.78 -11.08 9.74
N LYS A 189 -17.94 -12.08 10.00
CA LYS A 189 -17.36 -12.94 8.96
C LYS A 189 -18.47 -13.64 8.17
N ILE A 190 -18.45 -13.48 6.84
CA ILE A 190 -19.30 -14.22 5.90
C ILE A 190 -18.59 -15.48 5.45
N TRP A 191 -17.36 -15.34 4.94
CA TRP A 191 -16.51 -16.47 4.54
C TRP A 191 -15.03 -16.14 4.74
N HIS A 192 -14.19 -17.19 4.71
CA HIS A 192 -12.74 -17.11 4.85
C HIS A 192 -12.07 -18.14 3.92
N VAL A 193 -10.98 -17.73 3.28
CA VAL A 193 -10.09 -18.58 2.49
C VAL A 193 -8.67 -18.44 3.04
N ASP A 194 -8.01 -19.57 3.28
CA ASP A 194 -6.59 -19.65 3.61
C ASP A 194 -5.83 -20.00 2.33
N THR A 195 -5.20 -19.01 1.70
CA THR A 195 -4.54 -19.20 0.41
C THR A 195 -3.25 -20.00 0.52
N VAL A 196 -2.61 -20.01 1.69
CA VAL A 196 -1.45 -20.88 1.95
C VAL A 196 -1.90 -22.33 1.91
N LYS A 197 -2.93 -22.70 2.67
CA LYS A 197 -3.44 -24.07 2.68
C LYS A 197 -4.05 -24.50 1.35
N GLN A 198 -4.82 -23.62 0.72
CA GLN A 198 -5.59 -23.99 -0.46
C GLN A 198 -4.78 -23.99 -1.77
N TYR A 199 -3.82 -23.07 -1.90
CA TYR A 199 -3.08 -22.86 -3.15
C TYR A 199 -1.57 -23.02 -3.01
N GLY A 200 -1.07 -23.26 -1.80
CA GLY A 200 0.37 -23.41 -1.56
C GLY A 200 1.12 -22.09 -1.73
N VAL A 201 0.54 -20.97 -1.29
CA VAL A 201 1.27 -19.69 -1.22
C VAL A 201 2.53 -19.88 -0.38
N ILE A 202 3.67 -19.45 -0.92
CA ILE A 202 4.95 -19.44 -0.22
C ILE A 202 5.20 -18.03 0.29
N GLN A 203 5.75 -17.92 1.49
CA GLN A 203 6.17 -16.64 2.01
C GLN A 203 7.20 -16.00 1.07
N ASN A 204 6.79 -14.91 0.43
CA ASN A 204 7.65 -14.00 -0.31
C ASN A 204 8.36 -13.05 0.67
N PHE A 205 9.27 -12.19 0.19
CA PHE A 205 10.03 -11.22 1.00
C PHE A 205 9.18 -10.43 1.99
N PHE A 206 7.98 -10.01 1.55
CA PHE A 206 7.06 -9.17 2.30
C PHE A 206 5.65 -9.78 2.40
N GLY A 207 5.52 -11.09 2.16
CA GLY A 207 4.24 -11.81 2.25
C GLY A 207 3.29 -11.46 1.12
N VAL A 208 1.98 -11.61 1.37
CA VAL A 208 0.92 -11.22 0.43
C VAL A 208 0.67 -9.71 0.50
N GLY A 209 0.58 -9.04 -0.65
CA GLY A 209 0.32 -7.60 -0.68
C GLY A 209 -0.35 -7.05 -1.95
N SER A 210 -0.92 -7.90 -2.80
CA SER A 210 -1.70 -7.46 -3.96
C SER A 210 -3.18 -7.36 -3.58
N THR A 211 -3.73 -6.14 -3.51
CA THR A 211 -5.13 -5.92 -3.16
C THR A 211 -6.03 -6.55 -4.22
N PRO A 212 -6.99 -7.44 -3.85
CA PRO A 212 -7.91 -8.03 -4.81
C PRO A 212 -8.79 -6.99 -5.54
N VAL A 213 -9.39 -7.39 -6.66
CA VAL A 213 -10.41 -6.57 -7.35
C VAL A 213 -11.72 -7.34 -7.52
N VAL A 214 -12.83 -6.60 -7.53
CA VAL A 214 -14.16 -7.15 -7.80
C VAL A 214 -14.53 -6.88 -9.26
N ASP A 215 -14.99 -7.92 -9.96
CA ASP A 215 -15.61 -7.80 -11.29
C ASP A 215 -16.87 -8.65 -11.33
N ARG A 216 -18.04 -7.98 -11.25
CA ARG A 216 -19.35 -8.64 -11.08
C ARG A 216 -19.35 -9.56 -9.86
N ASP A 217 -19.52 -10.86 -10.03
CA ASP A 217 -19.57 -11.85 -8.94
C ASP A 217 -18.21 -12.45 -8.61
N LEU A 218 -17.15 -11.97 -9.25
CA LEU A 218 -15.79 -12.46 -9.04
C LEU A 218 -15.00 -11.53 -8.13
N LEU A 219 -14.29 -12.12 -7.18
CA LEU A 219 -13.17 -11.53 -6.48
C LEU A 219 -11.88 -12.13 -7.05
N ILE A 220 -11.11 -11.31 -7.76
CA ILE A 220 -9.91 -11.74 -8.48
C ILE A 220 -8.69 -11.41 -7.63
N CYS A 221 -7.89 -12.43 -7.31
CA CYS A 221 -6.71 -12.35 -6.46
C CYS A 221 -5.45 -12.79 -7.23
N MET A 222 -4.36 -12.02 -7.08
CA MET A 222 -3.02 -12.51 -7.42
C MET A 222 -2.53 -13.38 -6.26
N VAL A 223 -2.43 -14.69 -6.47
CA VAL A 223 -2.11 -15.66 -5.40
C VAL A 223 -0.69 -16.19 -5.55
N GLY A 224 -0.29 -16.64 -6.74
CA GLY A 224 1.08 -17.07 -7.00
C GLY A 224 1.51 -18.31 -6.21
N GLY A 225 0.61 -19.29 -6.09
CA GLY A 225 0.86 -20.51 -5.32
C GLY A 225 1.87 -21.46 -5.96
N SER A 226 2.36 -22.40 -5.14
CA SER A 226 3.42 -23.36 -5.48
C SER A 226 3.04 -24.78 -5.05
N PRO A 227 3.66 -25.84 -5.62
CA PRO A 227 3.44 -27.21 -5.18
C PRO A 227 3.78 -27.39 -3.69
N VAL A 228 3.18 -28.39 -3.04
CA VAL A 228 3.42 -28.69 -1.61
C VAL A 228 4.90 -28.90 -1.30
N ALA A 229 5.67 -29.49 -2.22
CA ALA A 229 7.12 -29.66 -2.06
C ALA A 229 7.89 -28.35 -1.92
N SER A 230 7.35 -27.21 -2.40
CA SER A 230 7.99 -25.90 -2.21
C SER A 230 7.85 -25.37 -0.79
N GLN A 231 6.97 -25.92 0.05
CA GLN A 231 6.78 -25.48 1.44
C GLN A 231 7.99 -25.78 2.33
N SER A 232 8.88 -26.70 1.91
CA SER A 232 10.15 -26.96 2.60
C SER A 232 11.28 -26.02 2.17
N ILE A 233 11.06 -25.16 1.17
CA ILE A 233 12.06 -24.19 0.71
C ILE A 233 12.13 -23.05 1.73
N PRO A 234 13.32 -22.68 2.24
CA PRO A 234 13.44 -21.55 3.15
C PRO A 234 12.89 -20.23 2.55
N PRO A 235 12.25 -19.38 3.35
CA PRO A 235 11.79 -18.06 2.90
C PRO A 235 12.92 -17.27 2.22
N GLY A 236 12.57 -16.53 1.16
CA GLY A 236 13.53 -15.73 0.39
C GLY A 236 14.25 -16.47 -0.76
N GLN A 237 14.22 -17.81 -0.80
CA GLN A 237 14.82 -18.61 -1.90
C GLN A 237 13.83 -18.81 -3.06
N LEU A 238 13.26 -17.71 -3.56
CA LEU A 238 12.20 -17.76 -4.58
C LEU A 238 12.68 -18.27 -5.95
N ASP A 239 13.98 -18.29 -6.19
CA ASP A 239 14.61 -18.91 -7.36
C ASP A 239 14.42 -20.44 -7.40
N LEU A 240 14.21 -21.07 -6.24
CA LEU A 240 13.93 -22.51 -6.13
C LEU A 240 12.42 -22.82 -6.18
N VAL A 241 11.57 -21.80 -6.03
CA VAL A 241 10.11 -21.95 -5.96
C VAL A 241 9.50 -22.04 -7.35
N LYS A 242 8.63 -23.02 -7.57
CA LYS A 242 7.92 -23.23 -8.84
C LYS A 242 6.44 -22.87 -8.68
N SER A 243 5.87 -22.17 -9.67
CA SER A 243 4.43 -21.91 -9.72
C SER A 243 3.62 -23.18 -10.00
N ASN A 244 2.38 -23.28 -9.50
CA ASN A 244 1.48 -24.44 -9.72
C ASN A 244 0.23 -24.12 -10.56
N GLY A 245 0.26 -23.08 -11.40
CA GLY A 245 -0.90 -22.67 -12.21
C GLY A 245 -1.92 -21.80 -11.48
N THR A 246 -1.56 -21.22 -10.32
CA THR A 246 -2.43 -20.35 -9.50
C THR A 246 -1.91 -18.91 -9.41
N ALA A 247 -1.22 -18.40 -10.45
CA ALA A 247 -0.79 -17.00 -10.46
C ALA A 247 -1.98 -16.05 -10.18
N VAL A 248 -3.10 -16.32 -10.85
CA VAL A 248 -4.38 -15.65 -10.64
C VAL A 248 -5.44 -16.68 -10.22
N VAL A 249 -6.23 -16.32 -9.22
CA VAL A 249 -7.39 -17.10 -8.76
C VAL A 249 -8.59 -16.17 -8.68
N ALA A 250 -9.70 -16.57 -9.31
CA ALA A 250 -10.98 -15.89 -9.15
C ALA A 250 -11.91 -16.71 -8.25
N LEU A 251 -12.45 -16.04 -7.25
CA LEU A 251 -13.40 -16.62 -6.29
C LEU A 251 -14.78 -16.01 -6.53
N ASN A 252 -15.83 -16.77 -6.25
CA ASN A 252 -17.15 -16.18 -6.11
C ASN A 252 -17.14 -15.25 -4.90
N LYS A 253 -17.43 -13.96 -5.12
CA LYS A 253 -17.34 -12.91 -4.09
C LYS A 253 -18.31 -13.13 -2.91
N HIS A 254 -19.38 -13.90 -3.12
CA HIS A 254 -20.39 -14.18 -2.10
C HIS A 254 -20.04 -15.38 -1.23
N THR A 255 -19.28 -16.35 -1.75
CA THR A 255 -19.04 -17.63 -1.05
C THR A 255 -17.57 -17.96 -0.82
N GLY A 256 -16.64 -17.24 -1.46
CA GLY A 256 -15.20 -17.55 -1.43
C GLY A 256 -14.80 -18.79 -2.22
N LYS A 257 -15.73 -19.43 -2.96
CA LYS A 257 -15.44 -20.66 -3.72
C LYS A 257 -14.72 -20.31 -5.03
N GLN A 258 -13.64 -21.02 -5.33
CA GLN A 258 -12.91 -20.87 -6.59
C GLN A 258 -13.84 -21.08 -7.80
N GLN A 259 -13.84 -20.12 -8.73
CA GLN A 259 -14.50 -20.22 -10.03
C GLN A 259 -13.51 -20.69 -11.09
N TYR A 260 -12.34 -20.05 -11.15
CA TYR A 260 -11.25 -20.47 -12.01
C TYR A 260 -9.90 -20.08 -11.41
N LYS A 261 -8.83 -20.66 -11.97
CA LYS A 261 -7.44 -20.30 -11.70
C LYS A 261 -6.60 -20.47 -12.96
N PHE A 262 -5.55 -19.66 -13.12
CA PHE A 262 -4.61 -19.83 -14.23
C PHE A 262 -3.27 -19.14 -13.96
N GLY A 263 -2.31 -19.39 -14.87
CA GLY A 263 -1.03 -18.67 -14.96
C GLY A 263 0.12 -19.33 -14.20
N ASN A 264 1.30 -19.36 -14.84
CA ASN A 264 2.52 -19.99 -14.35
C ASN A 264 3.55 -18.93 -13.89
N ASP A 265 3.11 -18.13 -12.92
CA ASP A 265 3.91 -17.06 -12.31
C ASP A 265 3.71 -17.05 -10.78
N LEU A 266 4.64 -16.42 -10.08
CA LEU A 266 4.52 -16.13 -8.65
C LEU A 266 3.92 -14.73 -8.47
N ALA A 267 3.35 -14.50 -7.29
CA ALA A 267 2.74 -13.23 -6.96
C ALA A 267 3.80 -12.13 -6.80
N SER A 268 3.36 -10.91 -7.07
CA SER A 268 4.02 -9.68 -6.68
C SER A 268 3.03 -8.81 -5.90
N TYR A 269 3.25 -7.49 -5.81
CA TYR A 269 2.53 -6.61 -4.89
C TYR A 269 1.62 -5.61 -5.61
N ALA A 270 1.77 -5.43 -6.92
CA ALA A 270 0.87 -4.61 -7.72
C ALA A 270 -0.56 -5.18 -7.66
N SER A 271 -1.54 -4.31 -7.42
CA SER A 271 -2.94 -4.74 -7.43
C SER A 271 -3.41 -4.98 -8.88
N PRO A 272 -4.32 -5.93 -9.15
CA PRO A 272 -4.86 -6.10 -10.49
C PRO A 272 -5.59 -4.82 -10.95
N LYS A 273 -5.51 -4.52 -12.24
CA LYS A 273 -6.18 -3.34 -12.84
C LYS A 273 -7.23 -3.79 -13.82
N LEU A 274 -8.49 -3.49 -13.52
CA LEU A 274 -9.62 -3.68 -14.44
C LEU A 274 -9.73 -2.48 -15.38
N ALA A 275 -10.06 -2.74 -16.64
CA ALA A 275 -10.35 -1.71 -17.62
C ALA A 275 -11.33 -2.21 -18.68
N THR A 276 -12.04 -1.30 -19.33
CA THR A 276 -12.80 -1.61 -20.54
C THR A 276 -12.11 -0.92 -21.71
N ILE A 277 -11.62 -1.71 -22.66
CA ILE A 277 -10.86 -1.25 -23.83
C ILE A 277 -11.64 -1.67 -25.06
N GLU A 278 -12.07 -0.71 -25.87
CA GLU A 278 -12.81 -0.95 -27.12
C GLU A 278 -14.02 -1.90 -26.93
N GLY A 279 -14.78 -1.69 -25.85
CA GLY A 279 -15.95 -2.50 -25.50
C GLY A 279 -15.65 -3.85 -24.85
N ARG A 280 -14.39 -4.28 -24.78
CA ARG A 280 -13.96 -5.51 -24.10
C ARG A 280 -13.54 -5.24 -22.67
N ARG A 281 -13.96 -6.09 -21.74
CA ARG A 281 -13.46 -6.08 -20.36
C ARG A 281 -12.09 -6.76 -20.26
N TRP A 282 -11.16 -6.11 -19.58
CA TRP A 282 -9.80 -6.57 -19.35
C TRP A 282 -9.48 -6.57 -17.85
N CYS A 283 -8.65 -7.52 -17.45
CA CYS A 283 -7.91 -7.46 -16.19
C CYS A 283 -6.42 -7.59 -16.48
N PHE A 284 -5.63 -6.72 -15.86
CA PHE A 284 -4.18 -6.69 -15.96
C PHE A 284 -3.56 -7.02 -14.60
N VAL A 285 -2.68 -8.01 -14.58
CA VAL A 285 -2.00 -8.49 -13.37
C VAL A 285 -0.49 -8.37 -13.62
N PHE A 286 0.18 -7.49 -12.87
CA PHE A 286 1.62 -7.33 -12.95
C PHE A 286 2.29 -8.25 -11.92
N ALA A 287 2.43 -9.51 -12.32
CA ALA A 287 3.02 -10.58 -11.51
C ALA A 287 4.55 -10.49 -11.52
N ARG A 288 5.22 -11.48 -10.92
CA ARG A 288 6.67 -11.44 -10.72
C ARG A 288 7.49 -11.44 -12.02
N LYS A 289 7.09 -12.23 -13.02
CA LYS A 289 7.81 -12.34 -14.30
C LYS A 289 7.36 -11.31 -15.33
N GLY A 290 6.24 -10.63 -15.12
CA GLY A 290 5.75 -9.62 -16.05
C GLY A 290 4.24 -9.38 -15.99
N LEU A 291 3.74 -8.69 -17.01
CA LEU A 291 2.33 -8.31 -17.12
C LEU A 291 1.52 -9.42 -17.79
N ILE A 292 0.40 -9.77 -17.19
CA ILE A 292 -0.61 -10.69 -17.73
C ILE A 292 -1.85 -9.87 -18.09
N GLY A 293 -2.34 -10.03 -19.32
CA GLY A 293 -3.61 -9.46 -19.78
C GLY A 293 -4.61 -10.56 -20.12
N PHE A 294 -5.83 -10.48 -19.58
CA PHE A 294 -6.85 -11.52 -19.73
C PHE A 294 -8.28 -10.98 -19.63
N GLU A 295 -9.25 -11.80 -20.03
CA GLU A 295 -10.69 -11.53 -19.82
C GLU A 295 -11.12 -12.01 -18.42
N PRO A 296 -11.63 -11.12 -17.55
CA PRO A 296 -11.87 -11.45 -16.15
C PRO A 296 -12.99 -12.45 -15.90
N GLN A 297 -14.03 -12.55 -16.73
CA GLN A 297 -15.14 -13.47 -16.42
C GLN A 297 -14.79 -14.93 -16.71
N SER A 298 -14.05 -15.18 -17.78
CA SER A 298 -13.64 -16.52 -18.23
C SER A 298 -12.26 -16.94 -17.77
N GLY A 299 -11.39 -15.99 -17.39
CA GLY A 299 -9.98 -16.26 -17.09
C GLY A 299 -9.14 -16.59 -18.33
N ILE A 300 -9.66 -16.36 -19.54
CA ILE A 300 -8.91 -16.59 -20.78
C ILE A 300 -7.82 -15.53 -20.91
N MET A 301 -6.57 -15.98 -20.79
CA MET A 301 -5.38 -15.16 -20.97
C MET A 301 -5.15 -14.83 -22.45
N ASP A 302 -4.95 -13.55 -22.75
CA ASP A 302 -4.59 -13.08 -24.09
C ASP A 302 -3.09 -13.05 -24.29
N PHE A 303 -2.37 -12.54 -23.30
CA PHE A 303 -0.93 -12.38 -23.40
C PHE A 303 -0.25 -12.36 -22.04
N GLN A 304 1.04 -12.70 -22.08
CA GLN A 304 1.99 -12.42 -21.03
C GLN A 304 3.16 -11.63 -21.64
N TYR A 305 3.49 -10.49 -21.06
CA TYR A 305 4.61 -9.64 -21.46
C TYR A 305 5.71 -9.73 -20.39
N PRO A 306 6.84 -10.42 -20.66
CA PRO A 306 7.93 -10.55 -19.70
C PRO A 306 8.54 -9.19 -19.34
N TRP A 307 8.63 -8.91 -18.04
CA TRP A 307 9.23 -7.71 -17.49
C TRP A 307 9.72 -7.99 -16.07
N GLN A 308 10.91 -8.58 -15.99
CA GLN A 308 11.50 -9.07 -14.75
C GLN A 308 12.89 -8.48 -14.56
N ALA A 309 13.17 -7.93 -13.39
CA ALA A 309 14.52 -7.55 -13.00
C ALA A 309 15.34 -8.79 -12.62
N PRO A 310 16.67 -8.79 -12.86
CA PRO A 310 17.53 -9.94 -12.56
C PRO A 310 17.73 -10.17 -11.05
N SER A 311 17.40 -9.19 -10.21
CA SER A 311 17.53 -9.31 -8.76
C SER A 311 16.49 -10.27 -8.19
N LEU A 312 16.94 -11.19 -7.33
CA LEU A 312 16.06 -12.10 -6.60
C LEU A 312 15.07 -11.32 -5.71
N GLU A 313 15.47 -10.19 -5.15
CA GLU A 313 14.62 -9.37 -4.27
C GLU A 313 13.70 -8.41 -5.03
N ALA A 314 13.73 -8.44 -6.36
CA ALA A 314 12.91 -7.55 -7.17
C ALA A 314 11.43 -7.83 -7.00
N VAL A 315 10.65 -6.75 -6.95
CA VAL A 315 9.20 -6.82 -6.83
C VAL A 315 8.54 -5.81 -7.77
N ASN A 316 7.36 -6.17 -8.25
CA ASN A 316 6.48 -5.31 -9.00
C ASN A 316 5.35 -4.88 -8.07
N ALA A 317 5.39 -3.64 -7.59
CA ALA A 317 4.48 -3.11 -6.58
C ALA A 317 3.58 -1.96 -7.10
N SER A 318 4.01 -1.26 -8.14
CA SER A 318 3.21 -0.24 -8.81
C SER A 318 2.11 -0.86 -9.67
N THR A 319 0.87 -0.40 -9.51
CA THR A 319 -0.30 -0.91 -10.26
C THR A 319 -0.21 -0.46 -11.72
N PRO A 320 -0.56 -1.31 -12.71
CA PRO A 320 -0.58 -0.89 -14.12
C PRO A 320 -1.45 0.35 -14.36
N VAL A 321 -0.93 1.32 -15.12
CA VAL A 321 -1.69 2.52 -15.52
C VAL A 321 -2.30 2.27 -16.89
N VAL A 322 -3.63 2.35 -16.99
CA VAL A 322 -4.36 2.02 -18.23
C VAL A 322 -5.06 3.27 -18.77
N VAL A 323 -4.77 3.64 -20.01
CA VAL A 323 -5.35 4.79 -20.72
C VAL A 323 -5.70 4.38 -22.14
N GLY A 324 -6.99 4.34 -22.46
CA GLY A 324 -7.46 3.81 -23.75
C GLY A 324 -6.97 2.36 -23.94
N THR A 325 -6.31 2.09 -25.06
CA THR A 325 -5.70 0.78 -25.35
C THR A 325 -4.31 0.60 -24.76
N GLN A 326 -3.76 1.60 -24.07
CA GLN A 326 -2.38 1.61 -23.62
C GLN A 326 -2.25 1.27 -22.14
N VAL A 327 -1.22 0.49 -21.80
CA VAL A 327 -0.95 -0.01 -20.45
C VAL A 327 0.52 0.23 -20.12
N LEU A 328 0.78 1.03 -19.10
CA LEU A 328 2.11 1.25 -18.56
C LEU A 328 2.36 0.32 -17.37
N ILE A 329 3.53 -0.31 -17.36
CA ILE A 329 4.12 -0.96 -16.19
C ILE A 329 5.44 -0.29 -15.83
N SER A 330 5.78 -0.27 -14.54
CA SER A 330 6.99 0.38 -14.04
C SER A 330 7.48 -0.33 -12.77
N GLU A 331 8.80 -0.44 -12.65
CA GLU A 331 9.50 -0.99 -11.49
C GLU A 331 10.87 -0.28 -11.31
N THR A 332 11.56 -0.50 -10.18
CA THR A 332 12.79 0.24 -9.83
C THR A 332 14.02 -0.63 -9.53
N TYR A 333 13.98 -1.92 -9.88
CA TYR A 333 15.04 -2.89 -9.64
C TYR A 333 15.90 -3.18 -10.88
N GLY A 334 15.57 -2.63 -12.06
CA GLY A 334 16.48 -2.63 -13.20
C GLY A 334 15.85 -2.22 -14.53
N PRO A 335 14.88 -2.98 -15.06
CA PRO A 335 14.16 -2.67 -16.30
C PRO A 335 13.66 -1.21 -16.43
N GLY A 336 13.00 -0.66 -15.42
CA GLY A 336 12.28 0.62 -15.48
C GLY A 336 10.86 0.42 -16.00
N SER A 337 10.44 1.28 -16.94
CA SER A 337 9.08 1.32 -17.46
C SER A 337 8.94 0.79 -18.89
N SER A 338 7.74 0.31 -19.21
CA SER A 338 7.32 -0.03 -20.56
C SER A 338 5.89 0.39 -20.78
N LEU A 339 5.62 1.07 -21.89
CA LEU A 339 4.28 1.36 -22.38
C LEU A 339 3.91 0.37 -23.47
N LEU A 340 2.80 -0.32 -23.26
CA LEU A 340 2.26 -1.31 -24.17
C LEU A 340 0.95 -0.82 -24.78
N ARG A 341 0.61 -1.31 -25.97
CA ARG A 341 -0.72 -1.26 -26.56
C ARG A 341 -1.32 -2.66 -26.46
N ALA A 342 -2.32 -2.83 -25.61
CA ALA A 342 -3.01 -4.10 -25.42
C ALA A 342 -4.02 -4.33 -26.55
N LYS A 343 -4.08 -5.57 -27.05
CA LYS A 343 -5.09 -6.03 -28.02
C LYS A 343 -5.41 -7.49 -27.76
N LYS A 344 -6.56 -7.98 -28.22
CA LYS A 344 -6.91 -9.40 -28.07
C LYS A 344 -5.79 -10.30 -28.63
N GLY A 345 -5.34 -11.27 -27.84
CA GLY A 345 -4.23 -12.18 -28.19
C GLY A 345 -2.82 -11.59 -28.18
N GLY A 346 -2.58 -10.36 -27.70
CA GLY A 346 -1.23 -9.80 -27.69
C GLY A 346 -1.07 -8.39 -27.09
N ALA A 347 0.17 -7.94 -27.02
CA ALA A 347 0.51 -6.56 -26.71
C ALA A 347 1.66 -6.09 -27.60
N GLU A 348 1.63 -4.83 -28.01
CA GLU A 348 2.69 -4.19 -28.79
C GLU A 348 3.43 -3.19 -27.91
N VAL A 349 4.75 -3.15 -28.00
CA VAL A 349 5.54 -2.15 -27.27
C VAL A 349 5.42 -0.81 -28.00
N VAL A 350 4.92 0.21 -27.30
CA VAL A 350 4.90 1.61 -27.78
C VAL A 350 6.27 2.23 -27.52
N TRP A 351 6.75 2.12 -26.29
CA TRP A 351 8.13 2.43 -25.90
C TRP A 351 8.49 1.62 -24.66
N LYS A 352 9.79 1.46 -24.41
CA LYS A 352 10.30 0.83 -23.19
C LYS A 352 11.66 1.40 -22.82
N ASP A 353 11.94 1.42 -21.53
CA ASP A 353 13.27 1.76 -21.05
C ASP A 353 14.31 0.71 -21.46
N SER A 354 15.51 1.17 -21.77
CA SER A 354 16.63 0.29 -22.08
C SER A 354 17.16 -0.33 -20.79
N PRO A 355 17.34 -1.67 -20.69
CA PRO A 355 17.90 -2.31 -19.51
C PRO A 355 19.36 -1.88 -19.24
N LYS A 356 20.05 -1.30 -20.22
CA LYS A 356 21.44 -0.82 -20.09
C LYS A 356 21.54 0.65 -19.66
N SER A 357 20.45 1.42 -19.77
CA SER A 357 20.45 2.83 -19.40
C SER A 357 20.23 3.00 -17.90
N ARG A 358 21.00 3.90 -17.28
CA ARG A 358 20.70 4.42 -15.93
C ARG A 358 19.59 5.47 -15.96
N ASN A 359 19.44 6.18 -17.08
CA ASN A 359 18.39 7.16 -17.28
C ASN A 359 17.13 6.43 -17.73
N LYS A 360 16.23 6.19 -16.80
CA LYS A 360 14.91 5.60 -17.04
C LYS A 360 13.87 6.69 -17.19
N SER A 361 12.80 6.39 -17.90
CA SER A 361 11.63 7.26 -18.01
C SER A 361 10.98 7.41 -16.63
N MET A 362 10.63 6.29 -16.00
CA MET A 362 10.03 6.23 -14.66
C MET A 362 10.48 4.94 -13.98
N GLN A 363 10.76 5.03 -12.69
CA GLN A 363 11.10 3.89 -11.82
C GLN A 363 10.15 3.86 -10.63
N ALA A 364 8.88 3.53 -10.87
CA ALA A 364 7.89 3.48 -9.82
C ALA A 364 8.19 2.31 -8.88
N HIS A 365 8.30 2.58 -7.59
CA HIS A 365 8.46 1.53 -6.59
C HIS A 365 7.09 0.91 -6.24
N TRP A 366 6.42 1.37 -5.19
CA TRP A 366 5.02 1.04 -4.89
C TRP A 366 4.05 2.18 -5.25
N ASN A 367 4.56 3.42 -5.36
CA ASN A 367 3.76 4.57 -5.73
C ASN A 367 3.35 4.45 -7.20
N THR A 368 2.04 4.31 -7.44
CA THR A 368 1.51 4.22 -8.80
C THR A 368 1.48 5.61 -9.43
N PRO A 369 2.19 5.84 -10.56
CA PRO A 369 2.14 7.12 -11.25
C PRO A 369 0.75 7.39 -11.81
N ILE A 370 0.39 8.67 -11.91
CA ILE A 370 -0.96 9.12 -12.29
C ILE A 370 -0.91 9.78 -13.66
N TYR A 371 -1.79 9.34 -14.56
CA TYR A 371 -1.96 9.94 -15.88
C TYR A 371 -2.90 11.15 -15.84
N VAL A 372 -2.44 12.27 -16.43
CA VAL A 372 -3.20 13.51 -16.63
C VAL A 372 -2.82 14.09 -17.99
N ASP A 373 -3.81 14.21 -18.88
CA ASP A 373 -3.76 14.96 -20.15
C ASP A 373 -2.51 14.75 -21.02
N GLY A 374 -2.10 13.48 -21.19
CA GLY A 374 -0.94 13.10 -22.02
C GLY A 374 0.38 13.02 -21.28
N TYR A 375 0.37 13.22 -19.96
CA TYR A 375 1.55 13.17 -19.10
C TYR A 375 1.32 12.25 -17.91
N LEU A 376 2.42 11.78 -17.33
CA LEU A 376 2.42 10.87 -16.20
C LEU A 376 3.27 11.46 -15.08
N TYR A 377 2.69 11.53 -13.88
CA TYR A 377 3.29 12.14 -12.70
C TYR A 377 3.48 11.08 -11.62
N GLY A 378 4.64 11.02 -10.99
CA GLY A 378 4.88 10.07 -9.92
C GLY A 378 6.28 10.12 -9.34
N CYS A 379 6.49 9.36 -8.28
CA CYS A 379 7.81 9.16 -7.69
C CYS A 379 8.60 8.10 -8.49
N SER A 380 9.82 8.46 -8.87
CA SER A 380 10.78 7.62 -9.57
C SER A 380 12.00 7.38 -8.68
N GLY A 381 12.26 6.14 -8.28
CA GLY A 381 13.42 5.76 -7.46
C GLY A 381 13.08 4.69 -6.43
N ARG A 382 14.12 4.03 -5.89
CA ARG A 382 13.95 2.89 -4.97
C ARG A 382 14.06 3.29 -3.51
N HIS A 383 15.03 4.15 -3.20
CA HIS A 383 15.34 4.57 -1.84
C HIS A 383 15.06 6.06 -1.68
N THR A 384 15.07 6.51 -0.43
CA THR A 384 14.82 7.91 -0.06
C THR A 384 15.73 8.90 -0.79
N ARG A 385 17.00 8.54 -1.02
CA ARG A 385 18.01 9.45 -1.58
C ARG A 385 18.00 9.54 -3.10
N ASP A 386 17.57 8.49 -3.80
CA ASP A 386 17.47 8.43 -5.26
C ASP A 386 16.03 8.61 -5.77
N ALA A 387 15.09 8.91 -4.86
CA ALA A 387 13.71 9.18 -5.21
C ALA A 387 13.53 10.61 -5.70
N GLU A 388 12.89 10.72 -6.86
CA GLU A 388 12.60 11.96 -7.54
C GLU A 388 11.11 12.05 -7.84
N LEU A 389 10.50 13.21 -7.63
CA LEU A 389 9.19 13.49 -8.17
C LEU A 389 9.33 13.87 -9.64
N ARG A 390 8.62 13.19 -10.53
CA ARG A 390 8.86 13.29 -11.97
C ARG A 390 7.58 13.45 -12.77
N CYS A 391 7.68 14.20 -13.87
CA CYS A 391 6.71 14.22 -14.97
C CYS A 391 7.34 13.67 -16.24
N ILE A 392 6.67 12.73 -16.90
CA ILE A 392 7.06 12.21 -18.22
C ILE A 392 5.93 12.38 -19.24
N GLU A 393 6.29 12.55 -20.50
CA GLU A 393 5.35 12.50 -21.62
C GLU A 393 4.91 11.05 -21.86
N TRP A 394 3.61 10.80 -21.83
CA TRP A 394 3.03 9.46 -21.94
C TRP A 394 3.41 8.76 -23.24
N LYS A 395 3.38 9.47 -24.37
CA LYS A 395 3.59 8.88 -25.70
C LYS A 395 5.02 8.42 -25.97
N THR A 396 6.01 9.00 -25.28
CA THR A 396 7.44 8.82 -25.61
C THR A 396 8.29 8.35 -24.45
N GLY A 397 7.81 8.48 -23.20
CA GLY A 397 8.61 8.25 -21.99
C GLY A 397 9.54 9.42 -21.66
N LYS A 398 9.57 10.49 -22.46
CA LYS A 398 10.49 11.61 -22.27
C LYS A 398 10.20 12.34 -20.96
N VAL A 399 11.21 12.42 -20.09
CA VAL A 399 11.17 13.23 -18.87
C VAL A 399 11.01 14.70 -19.24
N GLN A 400 9.96 15.34 -18.73
CA GLN A 400 9.71 16.77 -18.90
C GLN A 400 10.41 17.58 -17.80
N TRP A 401 10.28 17.11 -16.57
CA TRP A 401 10.97 17.64 -15.41
C TRP A 401 11.12 16.56 -14.35
N SER A 402 12.13 16.73 -13.48
CA SER A 402 12.37 15.90 -12.30
C SER A 402 12.78 16.79 -11.14
N VAL A 403 12.35 16.43 -9.93
CA VAL A 403 12.67 17.14 -8.69
C VAL A 403 13.24 16.14 -7.69
N GLU A 404 14.53 16.29 -7.42
CA GLU A 404 15.25 15.54 -6.39
C GLU A 404 14.95 16.10 -4.99
N GLY A 405 15.28 15.35 -3.93
CA GLY A 405 15.21 15.83 -2.55
C GLY A 405 13.82 15.84 -1.91
N LEU A 406 12.78 15.41 -2.64
CA LEU A 406 11.41 15.26 -2.10
C LEU A 406 11.16 13.89 -1.46
N THR A 407 12.19 13.03 -1.42
CA THR A 407 12.10 11.65 -0.91
C THR A 407 11.05 10.84 -1.67
N ARG A 408 10.70 9.63 -1.21
CA ARG A 408 9.60 8.90 -1.85
C ARG A 408 8.27 9.59 -1.58
N THR A 409 7.49 9.84 -2.62
CA THR A 409 6.24 10.60 -2.54
C THR A 409 5.07 9.84 -3.15
N SER A 410 3.97 9.77 -2.40
CA SER A 410 2.68 9.28 -2.87
C SER A 410 1.80 10.44 -3.33
N LEU A 411 1.02 10.24 -4.38
CA LEU A 411 0.21 11.29 -5.00
C LEU A 411 -1.27 10.89 -5.07
N THR A 412 -2.15 11.90 -5.03
CA THR A 412 -3.54 11.79 -5.46
C THR A 412 -3.96 13.04 -6.23
N PHE A 413 -4.56 12.85 -7.41
CA PHE A 413 -5.01 13.95 -8.27
C PHE A 413 -6.45 14.35 -7.93
N VAL A 414 -6.70 15.65 -7.78
CA VAL A 414 -8.04 16.21 -7.51
C VAL A 414 -8.08 17.69 -7.94
N ASP A 415 -9.19 18.12 -8.54
CA ASP A 415 -9.43 19.53 -8.90
C ASP A 415 -8.26 20.22 -9.67
N GLY A 416 -7.58 19.49 -10.57
CA GLY A 416 -6.44 20.00 -11.35
C GLY A 416 -5.09 20.05 -10.59
N HIS A 417 -5.03 19.47 -9.40
CA HIS A 417 -3.86 19.48 -8.52
C HIS A 417 -3.51 18.06 -8.05
N PHE A 418 -2.29 17.89 -7.56
CA PHE A 418 -1.86 16.72 -6.83
C PHE A 418 -1.69 17.07 -5.36
N ILE A 419 -2.34 16.30 -4.50
CA ILE A 419 -1.99 16.20 -3.09
C ILE A 419 -0.84 15.20 -3.00
N CYS A 420 0.30 15.66 -2.50
CA CYS A 420 1.52 14.90 -2.39
C CYS A 420 1.82 14.66 -0.91
N GLN A 421 2.10 13.40 -0.56
CA GLN A 421 2.55 13.00 0.77
C GLN A 421 3.92 12.33 0.63
N GLY A 422 4.95 12.93 1.19
CA GLY A 422 6.27 12.32 1.23
C GLY A 422 6.45 11.37 2.40
N GLU A 423 7.45 10.50 2.32
CA GLU A 423 7.62 9.37 3.25
C GLU A 423 7.96 9.76 4.69
N TYR A 424 8.34 11.01 4.94
CA TYR A 424 8.54 11.56 6.29
C TYR A 424 7.31 12.30 6.83
N GLY A 425 6.19 12.31 6.10
CA GLY A 425 4.92 12.89 6.55
C GLY A 425 4.66 14.33 6.12
N HIS A 426 5.56 14.93 5.36
CA HIS A 426 5.30 16.25 4.77
C HIS A 426 4.23 16.16 3.69
N VAL A 427 3.40 17.20 3.63
CA VAL A 427 2.25 17.25 2.72
C VAL A 427 2.29 18.56 1.95
N PHE A 428 2.16 18.47 0.63
CA PHE A 428 2.06 19.67 -0.21
C PHE A 428 1.06 19.48 -1.34
N LEU A 429 0.59 20.60 -1.86
CA LEU A 429 -0.30 20.68 -3.01
C LEU A 429 0.49 21.22 -4.19
N MET A 430 0.44 20.57 -5.35
CA MET A 430 1.03 21.08 -6.59
C MET A 430 0.03 21.08 -7.72
N LYS A 431 0.17 22.02 -8.65
CA LYS A 431 -0.63 22.04 -9.88
C LYS A 431 -0.16 20.95 -10.83
N ALA A 432 -1.08 20.30 -11.54
CA ALA A 432 -0.70 19.46 -12.67
C ALA A 432 -0.18 20.35 -13.81
N ASN A 433 1.15 20.39 -13.97
CA ASN A 433 1.82 21.21 -14.96
C ASN A 433 2.94 20.38 -15.62
N PRO A 434 2.83 20.05 -16.92
CA PRO A 434 3.85 19.26 -17.59
C PRO A 434 5.11 20.05 -17.94
N GLN A 435 5.07 21.39 -17.95
CA GLN A 435 6.22 22.23 -18.28
C GLN A 435 7.15 22.49 -17.09
N LYS A 436 6.63 22.48 -15.86
CA LYS A 436 7.42 22.73 -14.65
C LYS A 436 6.77 22.13 -13.40
N PHE A 437 7.57 21.89 -12.37
CA PHE A 437 7.09 21.67 -11.02
C PHE A 437 6.49 22.97 -10.45
N GLU A 438 5.25 22.91 -9.95
CA GLU A 438 4.50 24.08 -9.48
C GLU A 438 3.78 23.78 -8.15
N PRO A 439 4.50 23.73 -7.02
CA PRO A 439 3.89 23.63 -5.69
C PRO A 439 3.18 24.94 -5.35
N ILE A 440 2.01 24.84 -4.73
CA ILE A 440 1.16 26.01 -4.42
C ILE A 440 0.78 26.12 -2.94
N ALA A 441 0.91 25.05 -2.15
CA ALA A 441 0.65 25.07 -0.71
C ALA A 441 1.33 23.90 0.03
N GLY A 442 1.41 24.01 1.36
CA GLY A 442 1.88 22.95 2.27
C GLY A 442 3.33 23.10 2.71
N ASP A 443 3.93 21.98 3.10
CA ASP A 443 5.19 21.87 3.85
C ASP A 443 6.44 22.11 2.99
N ILE A 444 6.28 22.50 1.73
CA ILE A 444 7.38 22.74 0.81
C ILE A 444 7.78 24.23 0.82
N ALA A 445 9.00 24.51 1.28
CA ALA A 445 9.59 25.84 1.17
C ALA A 445 10.00 26.11 -0.29
N VAL A 446 9.55 27.23 -0.86
CA VAL A 446 10.01 27.68 -2.18
C VAL A 446 11.42 28.27 -2.02
N VAL A 447 12.42 27.42 -2.27
CA VAL A 447 13.87 27.69 -2.47
C VAL A 447 14.70 27.95 -1.21
N GLY A 448 15.80 27.18 -1.07
CA GLY A 448 17.07 27.72 -0.58
C GLY A 448 17.81 27.03 0.57
N GLN A 449 17.70 25.72 0.80
CA GLN A 449 18.58 25.05 1.78
C GLN A 449 19.45 23.97 1.15
N GLN A 450 20.76 24.20 1.23
CA GLN A 450 21.82 23.24 0.93
C GLN A 450 22.19 22.51 2.23
N GLY A 451 21.90 21.22 2.30
CA GLY A 451 22.36 20.32 3.37
C GLY A 451 21.86 18.90 3.13
N GLU A 452 22.75 17.90 3.18
CA GLU A 452 22.43 16.49 2.87
C GLU A 452 21.57 15.77 3.94
N TYR A 453 21.26 16.43 5.06
CA TYR A 453 20.64 15.80 6.24
C TYR A 453 19.50 16.60 6.91
N GLU A 454 19.15 17.77 6.38
CA GLU A 454 17.95 18.50 6.81
C GLU A 454 16.86 18.31 5.77
N LEU A 455 15.74 17.70 6.19
CA LEU A 455 14.58 17.58 5.32
C LEU A 455 14.08 19.00 5.01
N PRO A 456 13.90 19.40 3.74
CA PRO A 456 13.60 20.78 3.36
C PRO A 456 12.15 21.20 3.68
N PHE A 457 11.51 20.48 4.60
CA PHE A 457 10.09 20.59 4.93
C PHE A 457 9.87 20.42 6.44
N GLU A 458 9.05 21.31 7.01
CA GLU A 458 8.46 21.12 8.32
C GLU A 458 7.11 20.44 8.14
N THR A 459 6.83 19.36 8.86
CA THR A 459 5.59 18.60 8.67
C THR A 459 4.42 19.25 9.42
N SER A 460 3.36 19.63 8.71
CA SER A 460 2.13 20.17 9.31
C SER A 460 1.38 19.16 10.19
N PHE A 461 1.64 17.87 10.00
CA PHE A 461 0.99 16.76 10.70
C PHE A 461 2.04 15.77 11.21
N ASP A 462 1.96 15.40 12.48
CA ASP A 462 2.79 14.34 13.06
C ASP A 462 2.25 12.96 12.64
N LEU A 463 2.66 12.53 11.45
CA LEU A 463 2.29 11.25 10.83
C LEU A 463 3.33 10.15 11.06
N GLY A 464 4.59 10.51 11.31
CA GLY A 464 5.69 9.58 11.53
C GLY A 464 6.16 8.84 10.27
N TYR A 465 7.47 8.56 10.19
CA TYR A 465 8.06 7.77 9.12
C TYR A 465 7.87 6.26 9.37
N PRO A 466 7.55 5.43 8.35
CA PRO A 466 7.32 5.79 6.94
C PRO A 466 5.86 6.13 6.58
N CYS A 467 5.68 7.18 5.78
CA CYS A 467 4.43 7.65 5.19
C CYS A 467 4.29 7.21 3.71
N TRP A 468 4.15 5.91 3.45
CA TRP A 468 4.12 5.37 2.07
C TRP A 468 2.72 5.25 1.44
N ALA A 469 1.67 5.52 2.21
CA ALA A 469 0.29 5.49 1.75
C ALA A 469 0.02 6.61 0.74
N ALA A 470 -0.80 6.34 -0.27
CA ALA A 470 -1.39 7.41 -1.07
C ALA A 470 -2.43 8.17 -0.25
N PRO A 471 -2.49 9.51 -0.36
CA PRO A 471 -3.60 10.30 0.18
C PRO A 471 -4.94 9.80 -0.35
N VAL A 472 -5.98 9.79 0.48
CA VAL A 472 -7.33 9.38 0.06
C VAL A 472 -8.26 10.59 0.15
N VAL A 473 -9.05 10.83 -0.91
CA VAL A 473 -9.99 11.96 -0.98
C VAL A 473 -11.40 11.44 -1.18
N SER A 474 -12.28 11.57 -0.20
CA SER A 474 -13.66 11.12 -0.33
C SER A 474 -14.62 12.09 0.34
N GLN A 475 -15.62 12.54 -0.40
CA GLN A 475 -16.72 13.38 0.07
C GLN A 475 -16.23 14.67 0.75
N GLY A 476 -15.20 15.30 0.20
CA GLY A 476 -14.58 16.52 0.73
C GLY A 476 -13.64 16.30 1.92
N LEU A 477 -13.40 15.04 2.30
CA LEU A 477 -12.45 14.66 3.35
C LEU A 477 -11.15 14.16 2.74
N LEU A 478 -10.04 14.52 3.38
CA LEU A 478 -8.70 14.04 3.05
C LEU A 478 -8.18 13.16 4.19
N TYR A 479 -7.79 11.94 3.87
CA TYR A 479 -7.17 11.01 4.82
C TYR A 479 -5.69 10.85 4.50
N LEU A 480 -4.85 11.11 5.51
CA LEU A 480 -3.39 11.00 5.39
C LEU A 480 -2.88 10.02 6.43
N ARG A 481 -2.30 8.92 5.94
CA ARG A 481 -1.84 7.82 6.77
C ARG A 481 -0.32 7.86 6.89
N GLY A 482 0.18 7.86 8.12
CA GLY A 482 1.58 7.62 8.43
C GLY A 482 1.86 6.22 8.98
N ASP A 483 2.89 6.08 9.80
CA ASP A 483 3.34 4.78 10.31
C ASP A 483 2.43 4.25 11.43
N LYS A 484 2.10 5.14 12.39
CA LYS A 484 1.39 4.86 13.63
C LYS A 484 0.06 5.58 13.74
N SER A 485 -0.28 6.43 12.78
CA SER A 485 -1.54 7.15 12.83
C SER A 485 -2.08 7.49 11.45
N ILE A 486 -3.37 7.80 11.43
CA ILE A 486 -4.04 8.43 10.31
C ILE A 486 -4.81 9.64 10.80
N VAL A 487 -4.79 10.71 10.02
CA VAL A 487 -5.59 11.92 10.26
C VAL A 487 -6.64 12.06 9.17
N CYS A 488 -7.81 12.55 9.55
CA CYS A 488 -8.84 13.01 8.64
C CYS A 488 -8.90 14.54 8.69
N LEU A 489 -8.81 15.16 7.52
CA LEU A 489 -8.77 16.60 7.34
C LEU A 489 -9.96 17.05 6.49
N GLU A 490 -10.48 18.25 6.75
CA GLU A 490 -11.44 18.87 5.86
C GLU A 490 -10.73 19.51 4.65
N LEU A 491 -10.88 18.89 3.48
CA LEU A 491 -10.31 19.36 2.22
C LEU A 491 -11.26 20.31 1.46
N ILE A 492 -12.55 19.99 1.46
CA ILE A 492 -13.62 20.80 0.86
C ILE A 492 -14.59 21.21 1.99
N PRO A 493 -14.72 22.53 2.28
CA PRO A 493 -15.67 23.03 3.26
C PRO A 493 -17.10 22.56 2.99
N THR A 494 -17.83 22.23 4.04
CA THR A 494 -19.30 22.16 3.95
C THR A 494 -19.86 23.57 3.73
N LYS A 495 -20.84 23.68 2.83
CA LYS A 495 -21.52 24.96 2.55
C LYS A 495 -22.55 25.28 3.62
#